data_AF-A0A1W2B755-F1
#
_entry.id   AF-A0A1W2B755-F1
#
_cell.length_a   1.000
_cell.length_b   1.000
_cell.length_c   1.000
_cell.angle_alpha   90.00
_cell.angle_beta   90.00
_cell.angle_gamma   90.00
#
_symmetry.space_group_name_H-M   'P 1'
#
loop_
_entity.id
_entity.type
_entity.pdbx_description
1 polymer ?
#
loop_
_entity_poly.entity_id
_entity_poly.type
_entity_poly.pdbx_seq_one_letter_code
_entity_poly.pdbx_strand_id
1 'polypeptide(L)'
;MFLRKVVAAACAAVVSFTGMSFIKEDDVRADVTVDQLYADYTEVHFVSKSGGAIDFGVDGTQIYIDTDCANDIELIIVDENNRPVLQGMTADGSCQFDVASSLVTDTIYYVVFYYTAEGIDYMQWDIYITKRGDGTLAMLKSLCYDFNVERCSELWTDATSLEECLQPQNDVDCDDPEVIAIAEEITRGCTTDWEKSYAIYTFIVENFYYDFIQVEDRYTVYQDDAAALLRRRIAVCEGFGNTFVSLCRAVGVPAAVSFGIGASAPDMLHNNDMIDDESPNHAWACVCLDGTWYHVDPTWDMGNAYEGSSYDSGTATEGEYTYNYYLLPVEIFSMTHKICDADTIHGIECSGSCGDNATYTISRDAVITISGSGEVVLPYGVNGFRFVEFAEGSNITSIGDCCFQDCDALEYVILPDTVTRLERGAFITCEDLEYIYLPEGLQYIGPSAFCYCDQLSYVYVPDSVTEIGDYAFDDCPWLVISVNNSQASGLTSDYDVDPLEIITRT
;
A
#
# COMPACT_ATOMS: atom_id res chain seq x y z
N MET A 1 -31.50 26.38 -9.16
CA MET A 1 -32.03 25.00 -9.21
C MET A 1 -30.87 24.00 -9.08
N PHE A 2 -29.72 24.27 -9.72
CA PHE A 2 -28.42 23.61 -9.50
C PHE A 2 -27.88 23.79 -8.07
N LEU A 3 -27.86 25.03 -7.55
CA LEU A 3 -27.51 25.35 -6.15
C LEU A 3 -28.35 24.63 -5.06
N ARG A 4 -29.56 24.15 -5.41
CA ARG A 4 -30.41 23.37 -4.48
C ARG A 4 -30.17 21.87 -4.58
N LYS A 5 -29.56 21.40 -5.66
CA LYS A 5 -29.11 20.01 -5.82
C LYS A 5 -27.74 19.80 -5.20
N VAL A 6 -26.82 20.77 -5.34
CA VAL A 6 -25.49 20.76 -4.71
C VAL A 6 -25.57 20.84 -3.19
N VAL A 7 -26.41 21.71 -2.62
CA VAL A 7 -26.62 21.77 -1.15
C VAL A 7 -27.37 20.53 -0.61
N ALA A 8 -28.22 19.89 -1.43
CA ALA A 8 -28.89 18.64 -1.04
C ALA A 8 -27.93 17.43 -1.14
N ALA A 9 -27.01 17.44 -2.09
CA ALA A 9 -25.89 16.50 -2.21
C ALA A 9 -24.86 16.72 -1.08
N ALA A 10 -24.58 17.96 -0.69
CA ALA A 10 -23.71 18.31 0.45
C ALA A 10 -24.25 17.77 1.79
N CYS A 11 -25.56 17.74 1.98
CA CYS A 11 -26.19 17.08 3.12
C CYS A 11 -26.41 15.57 2.91
N ALA A 12 -26.21 15.02 1.71
CA ALA A 12 -26.44 13.61 1.41
C ALA A 12 -25.15 12.81 1.29
N ALA A 13 -24.06 13.35 0.76
CA ALA A 13 -22.72 12.75 0.71
C ALA A 13 -22.11 12.67 2.12
N VAL A 14 -22.23 13.76 2.88
CA VAL A 14 -21.81 13.79 4.29
C VAL A 14 -22.69 12.92 5.18
N VAL A 15 -23.93 12.61 4.77
CA VAL A 15 -24.86 11.73 5.51
C VAL A 15 -24.82 10.28 4.99
N SER A 16 -24.45 10.02 3.73
CA SER A 16 -24.35 8.66 3.20
C SER A 16 -23.17 7.92 3.82
N PHE A 17 -22.08 8.62 4.14
CA PHE A 17 -20.96 8.04 4.89
C PHE A 17 -21.26 7.79 6.38
N THR A 18 -22.29 8.43 6.97
CA THR A 18 -22.75 8.06 8.32
C THR A 18 -23.41 6.68 8.38
N GLY A 19 -23.65 6.04 7.23
CA GLY A 19 -24.12 4.66 7.13
C GLY A 19 -23.03 3.61 7.27
N MET A 20 -21.75 3.97 7.08
CA MET A 20 -20.62 3.07 7.32
C MET A 20 -20.07 3.34 8.72
N SER A 21 -20.73 2.75 9.74
CA SER A 21 -20.13 2.70 11.08
C SER A 21 -19.00 1.68 11.04
N PHE A 22 -17.77 2.12 10.79
CA PHE A 22 -16.60 1.23 10.87
C PHE A 22 -16.24 0.85 12.32
N ILE A 23 -16.90 1.42 13.33
CA ILE A 23 -16.53 1.22 14.74
C ILE A 23 -17.78 1.12 15.62
N LYS A 24 -17.80 0.12 16.52
CA LYS A 24 -18.82 -0.03 17.56
C LYS A 24 -18.65 1.10 18.59
N GLU A 25 -19.75 1.62 19.13
CA GLU A 25 -19.80 2.71 20.14
C GLU A 25 -18.94 2.52 21.42
N ASP A 26 -18.25 1.39 21.58
CA ASP A 26 -17.51 1.00 22.78
C ASP A 26 -15.97 1.07 22.64
N ASP A 27 -15.40 1.42 21.47
CA ASP A 27 -13.95 1.57 21.35
C ASP A 27 -13.46 2.91 21.95
N VAL A 28 -12.40 2.80 22.74
CA VAL A 28 -11.95 3.79 23.70
C VAL A 28 -11.33 4.97 22.97
N ARG A 29 -12.06 6.08 22.85
CA ARG A 29 -11.49 7.37 22.42
C ARG A 29 -10.28 7.71 23.30
N ALA A 30 -9.07 7.66 22.76
CA ALA A 30 -7.92 8.29 23.38
C ALA A 30 -8.19 9.81 23.42
N ASP A 31 -7.89 10.47 24.53
CA ASP A 31 -7.99 11.93 24.66
C ASP A 31 -6.88 12.61 23.82
N VAL A 32 -7.03 12.61 22.49
CA VAL A 32 -6.14 13.31 21.55
C VAL A 32 -6.47 14.80 21.62
N THR A 33 -5.47 15.62 21.90
CA THR A 33 -5.62 17.08 21.94
C THR A 33 -5.34 17.69 20.57
N VAL A 34 -6.02 18.78 20.21
CA VAL A 34 -5.94 19.40 18.86
C VAL A 34 -4.51 19.83 18.49
N ASP A 35 -3.68 20.19 19.47
CA ASP A 35 -2.27 20.53 19.27
C ASP A 35 -1.40 19.34 18.84
N GLN A 36 -1.79 18.11 19.17
CA GLN A 36 -1.13 16.90 18.68
C GLN A 36 -1.40 16.65 17.19
N LEU A 37 -2.49 17.20 16.67
CA LEU A 37 -2.90 17.07 15.28
C LEU A 37 -2.33 18.18 14.39
N TYR A 38 -1.49 19.08 14.90
CA TYR A 38 -0.94 20.15 14.07
C TYR A 38 -0.11 19.58 12.91
N ALA A 39 -0.52 19.94 11.71
CA ALA A 39 0.25 19.68 10.50
C ALA A 39 1.58 20.45 10.51
N ASP A 40 2.58 19.86 9.87
CA ASP A 40 3.85 20.51 9.53
C ASP A 40 3.79 21.32 8.21
N TYR A 41 2.66 21.25 7.51
CA TYR A 41 2.32 22.03 6.33
C TYR A 41 1.27 23.12 6.63
N THR A 42 1.23 24.13 5.76
CA THR A 42 0.25 25.25 5.80
C THR A 42 -0.53 25.40 4.50
N GLU A 43 -0.24 24.55 3.52
CA GLU A 43 -0.80 24.57 2.18
C GLU A 43 -0.92 23.13 1.69
N VAL A 44 -1.93 22.89 0.85
CA VAL A 44 -2.16 21.65 0.13
C VAL A 44 -2.27 21.96 -1.35
N HIS A 45 -1.66 21.08 -2.15
CA HIS A 45 -1.56 21.24 -3.59
C HIS A 45 -2.44 20.23 -4.29
N PHE A 46 -3.32 20.71 -5.14
CA PHE A 46 -4.21 19.91 -5.96
C PHE A 46 -3.92 20.14 -7.44
N VAL A 47 -4.24 19.16 -8.27
CA VAL A 47 -4.04 19.25 -9.72
C VAL A 47 -5.29 18.87 -10.49
N SER A 48 -5.56 19.60 -11.57
CA SER A 48 -6.62 19.25 -12.53
C SER A 48 -6.21 18.06 -13.38
N LYS A 49 -7.12 17.55 -14.22
CA LYS A 49 -6.84 16.43 -15.12
C LYS A 49 -5.70 16.67 -16.11
N SER A 50 -5.31 17.92 -16.34
CA SER A 50 -4.20 18.32 -17.22
C SER A 50 -2.99 18.89 -16.49
N GLY A 51 -2.98 18.83 -15.15
CA GLY A 51 -1.88 19.36 -14.31
C GLY A 51 -2.01 20.84 -13.93
N GLY A 52 -3.18 21.46 -14.11
CA GLY A 52 -3.41 22.82 -13.62
C GLY A 52 -3.45 22.87 -12.10
N ALA A 53 -2.70 23.78 -11.47
CA ALA A 53 -2.54 23.85 -10.02
C ALA A 53 -3.73 24.52 -9.33
N ILE A 54 -4.13 23.97 -8.18
CA ILE A 54 -5.11 24.52 -7.26
C ILE A 54 -4.53 24.39 -5.85
N ASP A 55 -4.11 25.51 -5.27
CA ASP A 55 -3.46 25.54 -3.97
C ASP A 55 -4.45 26.06 -2.93
N PHE A 56 -4.61 25.36 -1.82
CA PHE A 56 -5.38 25.82 -0.67
C PHE A 56 -4.48 25.91 0.55
N GLY A 57 -4.55 27.00 1.32
CA GLY A 57 -3.76 27.10 2.53
C GLY A 57 -4.29 28.05 3.58
N VAL A 58 -3.55 28.14 4.68
CA VAL A 58 -3.78 29.06 5.78
C VAL A 58 -2.62 30.06 5.90
N ASP A 59 -2.95 31.34 6.09
CA ASP A 59 -1.98 32.40 6.39
C ASP A 59 -2.54 33.36 7.45
N GLY A 60 -1.91 33.37 8.62
CA GLY A 60 -2.36 34.19 9.74
C GLY A 60 -3.80 33.87 10.15
N THR A 61 -4.74 34.77 9.92
CA THR A 61 -6.17 34.58 10.25
C THR A 61 -7.02 34.12 9.06
N GLN A 62 -6.38 33.91 7.92
CA GLN A 62 -7.02 33.73 6.63
C GLN A 62 -6.84 32.32 6.09
N ILE A 63 -7.86 31.85 5.37
CA ILE A 63 -7.69 30.80 4.38
C ILE A 63 -7.49 31.45 3.01
N TYR A 64 -6.79 30.77 2.11
CA TYR A 64 -6.64 31.21 0.73
C TYR A 64 -6.79 30.05 -0.25
N ILE A 65 -7.13 30.41 -1.47
CA ILE A 65 -7.06 29.53 -2.64
C ILE A 65 -6.32 30.27 -3.74
N ASP A 66 -5.42 29.59 -4.45
CA ASP A 66 -4.72 30.11 -5.62
C ASP A 66 -4.82 29.11 -6.77
N THR A 67 -5.30 29.57 -7.92
CA THR A 67 -5.50 28.72 -9.10
C THR A 67 -5.72 29.55 -10.34
N ASP A 68 -5.30 29.03 -11.50
CA ASP A 68 -5.63 29.57 -12.82
C ASP A 68 -6.45 28.61 -13.68
N CYS A 69 -6.77 27.41 -13.16
CA CYS A 69 -7.44 26.34 -13.89
C CYS A 69 -8.86 26.04 -13.37
N ALA A 70 -9.20 26.49 -12.16
CA ALA A 70 -10.52 26.32 -11.55
C ALA A 70 -11.32 27.63 -11.49
N ASN A 71 -12.63 27.51 -11.62
CA ASN A 71 -13.61 28.59 -11.50
C ASN A 71 -14.83 28.13 -10.69
N ASP A 72 -15.73 29.08 -10.41
CA ASP A 72 -16.97 28.85 -9.65
C ASP A 72 -16.70 28.15 -8.29
N ILE A 73 -15.59 28.50 -7.64
CA ILE A 73 -15.15 27.88 -6.40
C ILE A 73 -16.07 28.34 -5.26
N GLU A 74 -16.78 27.43 -4.63
CA GLU A 74 -17.60 27.67 -3.44
C GLU A 74 -16.96 26.99 -2.23
N LEU A 75 -16.61 27.76 -1.19
CA LEU A 75 -16.01 27.25 0.04
C LEU A 75 -17.02 27.28 1.21
N ILE A 76 -17.01 26.21 1.98
CA ILE A 76 -17.84 25.98 3.16
C ILE A 76 -16.94 25.50 4.31
N ILE A 77 -17.10 26.09 5.48
CA ILE A 77 -16.48 25.58 6.71
C ILE A 77 -17.57 24.95 7.56
N VAL A 78 -17.37 23.70 7.97
CA VAL A 78 -18.29 22.92 8.82
C VAL A 78 -17.60 22.51 10.12
N ASP A 79 -18.38 22.32 11.18
CA ASP A 79 -17.90 21.78 12.47
C ASP A 79 -17.81 20.24 12.46
N GLU A 80 -17.27 19.66 13.54
CA GLU A 80 -17.16 18.22 13.77
C GLU A 80 -18.47 17.43 13.61
N ASN A 81 -19.63 18.11 13.71
CA ASN A 81 -20.96 17.54 13.59
C ASN A 81 -21.57 17.79 12.21
N ASN A 82 -20.75 18.14 11.21
CA ASN A 82 -21.14 18.46 9.84
C ASN A 82 -22.12 19.64 9.73
N ARG A 83 -22.08 20.57 10.69
CA ARG A 83 -22.92 21.77 10.65
C ARG A 83 -22.14 22.93 10.02
N PRO A 84 -22.69 23.59 9.00
CA PRO A 84 -22.03 24.75 8.41
C PRO A 84 -21.85 25.90 9.41
N VAL A 85 -20.61 26.34 9.55
CA VAL A 85 -20.17 27.48 10.37
C VAL A 85 -20.02 28.73 9.51
N LEU A 86 -19.40 28.58 8.34
CA LEU A 86 -19.27 29.64 7.32
C LEU A 86 -19.66 29.10 5.94
N GLN A 87 -20.38 29.91 5.17
CA GLN A 87 -20.94 29.55 3.86
C GLN A 87 -20.96 30.76 2.93
N GLY A 88 -21.09 30.53 1.63
CA GLY A 88 -21.25 31.59 0.62
C GLY A 88 -19.96 32.34 0.30
N MET A 89 -18.81 31.77 0.68
CA MET A 89 -17.50 32.22 0.22
C MET A 89 -17.34 31.70 -1.21
N THR A 90 -17.16 32.60 -2.16
CA THR A 90 -16.95 32.24 -3.57
C THR A 90 -15.66 32.86 -4.07
N ALA A 91 -14.88 32.08 -4.81
CA ALA A 91 -13.61 32.48 -5.39
C ALA A 91 -13.61 32.24 -6.90
N ASP A 92 -12.91 33.10 -7.62
CA ASP A 92 -12.59 32.96 -9.04
C ASP A 92 -11.12 33.31 -9.18
N GLY A 93 -10.28 32.30 -9.40
CA GLY A 93 -8.83 32.38 -9.24
C GLY A 93 -8.39 32.66 -7.80
N SER A 94 -7.30 33.43 -7.64
CA SER A 94 -6.65 33.66 -6.35
C SER A 94 -7.48 34.52 -5.38
N CYS A 95 -7.87 33.97 -4.23
CA CYS A 95 -8.72 34.63 -3.23
C CYS A 95 -8.26 34.34 -1.80
N GLN A 96 -8.58 35.25 -0.87
CA GLN A 96 -8.30 35.11 0.56
C GLN A 96 -9.55 35.46 1.39
N PHE A 97 -9.78 34.74 2.48
CA PHE A 97 -10.93 34.95 3.37
C PHE A 97 -10.47 34.97 4.83
N ASP A 98 -10.76 36.06 5.55
CA ASP A 98 -10.53 36.16 7.00
C ASP A 98 -11.65 35.42 7.75
N VAL A 99 -11.36 34.20 8.20
CA VAL A 99 -12.35 33.29 8.81
C VAL A 99 -12.16 33.13 10.32
N ALA A 100 -10.97 33.43 10.86
CA ALA A 100 -10.65 33.13 12.26
C ALA A 100 -11.58 33.81 13.28
N SER A 101 -12.16 34.96 12.94
CA SER A 101 -13.12 35.65 13.82
C SER A 101 -14.42 34.86 14.05
N SER A 102 -14.74 33.93 13.15
CA SER A 102 -15.94 33.09 13.22
C SER A 102 -15.66 31.70 13.80
N LEU A 103 -14.39 31.36 14.01
CA LEU A 103 -13.96 30.07 14.53
C LEU A 103 -13.67 30.13 16.04
N VAL A 104 -14.00 29.05 16.72
CA VAL A 104 -13.67 28.80 18.13
C VAL A 104 -12.25 28.24 18.20
N THR A 105 -11.50 28.71 19.20
CA THR A 105 -10.13 28.26 19.46
C THR A 105 -10.11 26.78 19.84
N ASP A 106 -9.09 26.05 19.37
CA ASP A 106 -8.86 24.63 19.64
C ASP A 106 -10.07 23.74 19.30
N THR A 107 -10.77 24.09 18.22
CA THR A 107 -11.89 23.33 17.66
C THR A 107 -11.53 22.89 16.24
N ILE A 108 -11.87 21.65 15.90
CA ILE A 108 -11.63 21.07 14.57
C ILE A 108 -12.74 21.53 13.62
N TYR A 109 -12.35 21.99 12.44
CA TYR A 109 -13.26 22.36 11.37
C TYR A 109 -12.83 21.69 10.06
N TYR A 110 -13.81 21.31 9.24
CA TYR A 110 -13.57 20.83 7.88
C TYR A 110 -13.79 21.95 6.89
N VAL A 111 -12.93 22.03 5.88
CA VAL A 111 -13.08 22.91 4.74
C VAL A 111 -13.51 22.07 3.56
N VAL A 112 -14.72 22.34 3.09
CA VAL A 112 -15.28 21.72 1.89
C VAL A 112 -15.29 22.78 0.80
N PHE A 113 -14.81 22.44 -0.40
CA PHE A 113 -14.97 23.32 -1.55
C PHE A 113 -15.39 22.59 -2.82
N TYR A 114 -16.30 23.22 -3.53
CA TYR A 114 -16.83 22.80 -4.81
C TYR A 114 -16.28 23.71 -5.88
N TYR A 115 -15.87 23.17 -7.02
CA TYR A 115 -15.35 24.00 -8.11
C TYR A 115 -15.47 23.27 -9.44
N THR A 116 -15.36 24.03 -10.52
CA THR A 116 -15.28 23.46 -11.86
C THR A 116 -13.88 23.73 -12.42
N ALA A 117 -13.18 22.68 -12.85
CA ALA A 117 -11.93 22.80 -13.59
C ALA A 117 -12.05 22.02 -14.89
N GLU A 118 -11.71 22.66 -16.01
CA GLU A 118 -11.69 22.02 -17.34
C GLU A 118 -13.01 21.33 -17.75
N GLY A 119 -14.13 21.87 -17.25
CA GLY A 119 -15.49 21.37 -17.51
C GLY A 119 -15.91 20.16 -16.65
N ILE A 120 -15.14 19.83 -15.61
CA ILE A 120 -15.44 18.79 -14.64
C ILE A 120 -15.74 19.46 -13.30
N ASP A 121 -16.79 18.99 -12.64
CA ASP A 121 -17.19 19.47 -11.31
C ASP A 121 -16.52 18.61 -10.24
N TYR A 122 -15.88 19.26 -9.28
CA TYR A 122 -15.07 18.66 -8.21
C TYR A 122 -15.63 19.01 -6.82
N MET A 123 -15.37 18.16 -5.83
CA MET A 123 -15.71 18.40 -4.42
C MET A 123 -14.58 17.90 -3.51
N GLN A 124 -13.87 18.82 -2.86
CA GLN A 124 -12.88 18.47 -1.85
C GLN A 124 -13.45 18.60 -0.44
N TRP A 125 -13.14 17.69 0.47
CA TRP A 125 -13.71 17.69 1.84
C TRP A 125 -12.78 17.29 2.98
N ASP A 126 -11.68 16.54 2.77
CA ASP A 126 -10.72 16.20 3.86
C ASP A 126 -9.61 17.24 4.05
N ILE A 127 -10.02 18.48 4.29
CA ILE A 127 -9.12 19.53 4.76
C ILE A 127 -9.52 19.95 6.16
N TYR A 128 -8.61 19.78 7.10
CA TYR A 128 -8.83 20.09 8.50
C TYR A 128 -8.09 21.36 8.89
N ILE A 129 -8.81 22.29 9.51
CA ILE A 129 -8.22 23.50 10.09
C ILE A 129 -8.67 23.70 11.53
N THR A 130 -7.86 24.44 12.28
CA THR A 130 -8.23 24.96 13.59
C THR A 130 -7.77 26.39 13.78
N LYS A 131 -8.35 27.06 14.77
CA LYS A 131 -7.86 28.35 15.26
C LYS A 131 -7.04 28.15 16.53
N ARG A 132 -5.79 28.60 16.51
CA ARG A 132 -4.88 28.59 17.64
C ARG A 132 -5.26 29.60 18.71
N GLY A 133 -4.70 29.43 19.92
CA GLY A 133 -4.86 30.35 21.04
C GLY A 133 -4.37 31.78 20.80
N ASP A 134 -3.45 31.97 19.86
CA ASP A 134 -2.97 33.30 19.43
C ASP A 134 -3.88 33.97 18.36
N GLY A 135 -4.92 33.27 17.91
CA GLY A 135 -5.88 33.74 16.92
C GLY A 135 -5.53 33.40 15.47
N THR A 136 -4.37 32.79 15.21
CA THR A 136 -3.98 32.31 13.88
C THR A 136 -4.64 30.97 13.53
N LEU A 137 -4.66 30.62 12.25
CA LEU A 137 -5.12 29.33 11.76
C LEU A 137 -3.97 28.34 11.63
N ALA A 138 -4.30 27.06 11.73
CA ALA A 138 -3.41 25.94 11.45
C ALA A 138 -4.15 24.86 10.67
N MET A 139 -3.43 24.16 9.80
CA MET A 139 -3.92 22.91 9.25
C MET A 139 -3.72 21.78 10.26
N LEU A 140 -4.55 20.75 10.17
CA LEU A 140 -4.41 19.53 10.96
C LEU A 140 -4.11 18.33 10.07
N LYS A 141 -3.45 17.34 10.66
CA LYS A 141 -3.14 16.01 10.13
C LYS A 141 -3.68 14.95 11.10
N SER A 142 -4.01 13.76 10.63
CA SER A 142 -4.39 12.62 11.44
C SER A 142 -3.16 11.97 12.06
N LEU A 143 -3.46 11.05 12.96
CA LEU A 143 -2.45 10.22 13.61
C LEU A 143 -1.77 9.27 12.62
N CYS A 144 -2.43 8.92 11.51
CA CYS A 144 -1.88 8.02 10.49
C CYS A 144 -0.94 8.74 9.51
N TYR A 145 -0.95 10.08 9.47
CA TYR A 145 -0.12 10.88 8.56
C TYR A 145 1.35 10.50 8.66
N ASP A 146 1.94 10.55 9.87
CA ASP A 146 3.36 10.32 10.04
C ASP A 146 3.75 8.88 9.66
N PHE A 147 2.87 7.91 9.92
CA PHE A 147 3.04 6.51 9.51
C PHE A 147 3.04 6.36 7.99
N ASN A 148 2.06 6.96 7.31
CA ASN A 148 1.93 6.91 5.85
C ASN A 148 3.09 7.66 5.18
N VAL A 149 3.50 8.82 5.71
CA VAL A 149 4.64 9.59 5.21
C VAL A 149 5.95 8.83 5.39
N GLU A 150 6.21 8.20 6.54
CA GLU A 150 7.44 7.43 6.75
C GLU A 150 7.57 6.29 5.73
N ARG A 151 6.50 5.51 5.54
CA ARG A 151 6.48 4.35 4.63
C ARG A 151 6.45 4.76 3.17
N CYS A 152 5.78 5.86 2.88
CA CYS A 152 5.81 6.46 1.59
C CYS A 152 6.81 7.62 1.58
N SER A 153 8.13 7.48 1.80
CA SER A 153 9.07 8.64 1.81
C SER A 153 10.17 8.78 0.72
N GLU A 154 10.42 7.80 -0.15
CA GLU A 154 11.31 7.87 -1.35
C GLU A 154 10.66 7.46 -2.70
N LEU A 155 10.10 8.40 -3.44
CA LEU A 155 9.61 8.15 -4.79
C LEU A 155 10.83 8.02 -5.69
N TRP A 156 11.00 6.86 -6.30
CA TRP A 156 12.08 6.73 -7.27
C TRP A 156 11.75 7.54 -8.52
N THR A 157 12.56 8.58 -8.77
CA THR A 157 12.43 9.48 -9.92
C THR A 157 13.61 9.37 -10.88
N ASP A 158 14.60 8.53 -10.56
CA ASP A 158 15.67 8.22 -11.49
C ASP A 158 15.16 7.40 -12.67
N ALA A 159 15.83 7.55 -13.80
CA ALA A 159 15.39 6.97 -15.07
C ALA A 159 15.27 5.44 -15.02
N THR A 160 16.11 4.76 -14.24
CA THR A 160 16.04 3.30 -14.09
C THR A 160 14.72 2.91 -13.43
N SER A 161 14.30 3.64 -12.40
CA SER A 161 13.08 3.32 -11.65
C SER A 161 11.82 3.61 -12.42
N LEU A 162 11.82 4.69 -13.20
CA LEU A 162 10.69 4.99 -14.07
C LEU A 162 10.54 3.94 -15.17
N GLU A 163 11.63 3.38 -15.70
CA GLU A 163 11.59 2.27 -16.67
C GLU A 163 11.07 0.98 -16.04
N GLU A 164 11.43 0.70 -14.78
CA GLU A 164 10.93 -0.44 -14.01
C GLU A 164 9.42 -0.30 -13.75
N CYS A 165 8.96 0.90 -13.41
CA CYS A 165 7.54 1.23 -13.29
C CYS A 165 6.79 1.22 -14.63
N LEU A 166 7.36 0.67 -15.71
CA LEU A 166 6.69 0.34 -16.97
C LEU A 166 6.62 -1.18 -17.21
N GLN A 167 7.31 -2.00 -16.41
CA GLN A 167 7.36 -3.45 -16.58
C GLN A 167 6.23 -4.16 -15.80
N PRO A 168 5.86 -5.39 -16.20
CA PRO A 168 4.92 -6.21 -15.43
C PRO A 168 5.55 -6.68 -14.11
N GLN A 169 4.75 -6.73 -13.04
CA GLN A 169 5.18 -7.09 -11.67
C GLN A 169 4.00 -7.69 -10.90
N ASN A 170 4.13 -8.93 -10.42
CA ASN A 170 3.06 -9.70 -9.74
C ASN A 170 1.67 -9.55 -10.40
N ASP A 171 0.68 -8.98 -9.70
CA ASP A 171 -0.69 -8.74 -10.16
C ASP A 171 -0.81 -7.57 -11.18
N VAL A 172 0.31 -6.89 -11.47
CA VAL A 172 0.43 -5.88 -12.53
C VAL A 172 0.85 -6.56 -13.83
N ASP A 173 -0.11 -7.08 -14.58
CA ASP A 173 0.06 -7.79 -15.85
C ASP A 173 -0.01 -6.85 -17.07
N CYS A 174 0.78 -5.78 -17.04
CA CYS A 174 0.78 -4.75 -18.10
C CYS A 174 1.27 -5.24 -19.48
N ASP A 175 1.86 -6.44 -19.55
CA ASP A 175 2.27 -7.12 -20.78
C ASP A 175 1.22 -8.09 -21.32
N ASP A 176 0.10 -8.30 -20.62
CA ASP A 176 -1.00 -9.13 -21.10
C ASP A 176 -1.67 -8.51 -22.35
N PRO A 177 -1.89 -9.28 -23.44
CA PRO A 177 -2.47 -8.74 -24.68
C PRO A 177 -3.89 -8.15 -24.55
N GLU A 178 -4.70 -8.65 -23.61
CA GLU A 178 -6.05 -8.12 -23.33
C GLU A 178 -5.95 -6.79 -22.59
N VAL A 179 -5.08 -6.70 -21.58
CA VAL A 179 -4.78 -5.46 -20.84
C VAL A 179 -4.30 -4.37 -21.79
N ILE A 180 -3.32 -4.67 -22.65
CA ILE A 180 -2.77 -3.73 -23.65
C ILE A 180 -3.88 -3.22 -24.58
N ALA A 181 -4.69 -4.13 -25.14
CA ALA A 181 -5.74 -3.76 -26.08
C ALA A 181 -6.80 -2.85 -25.45
N ILE A 182 -7.16 -3.10 -24.18
CA ILE A 182 -8.09 -2.27 -23.43
C ILE A 182 -7.48 -0.90 -23.13
N ALA A 183 -6.23 -0.86 -22.68
CA ALA A 183 -5.54 0.40 -22.38
C ALA A 183 -5.41 1.30 -23.62
N GLU A 184 -5.05 0.73 -24.78
CA GLU A 184 -5.00 1.44 -26.07
C GLU A 184 -6.38 1.95 -26.53
N GLU A 185 -7.46 1.21 -26.24
CA GLU A 185 -8.83 1.63 -26.53
C GLU A 185 -9.25 2.82 -25.65
N ILE A 186 -9.06 2.70 -24.33
CA ILE A 186 -9.41 3.74 -23.34
C ILE A 186 -8.70 5.04 -23.65
N THR A 187 -7.39 4.96 -23.94
CA THR A 187 -6.53 6.12 -24.12
C THR A 187 -6.50 6.63 -25.57
N ARG A 188 -7.38 6.12 -26.43
CA ARG A 188 -7.41 6.51 -27.85
C ARG A 188 -7.67 8.00 -28.01
N GLY A 189 -6.67 8.68 -28.56
CA GLY A 189 -6.75 10.11 -28.85
C GLY A 189 -6.19 11.00 -27.74
N CYS A 190 -5.80 10.43 -26.60
CA CYS A 190 -4.98 11.11 -25.61
C CYS A 190 -3.60 11.41 -26.20
N THR A 191 -3.08 12.60 -25.88
CA THR A 191 -1.82 13.14 -26.39
C THR A 191 -0.79 13.39 -25.30
N THR A 192 -1.22 13.43 -24.03
CA THR A 192 -0.37 13.58 -22.85
C THR A 192 -0.61 12.43 -21.89
N ASP A 193 0.37 12.16 -21.02
CA ASP A 193 0.22 11.14 -19.98
C ASP A 193 -0.84 11.54 -18.94
N TRP A 194 -1.03 12.84 -18.70
CA TRP A 194 -2.17 13.39 -17.97
C TRP A 194 -3.51 12.93 -18.55
N GLU A 195 -3.72 13.08 -19.87
CA GLU A 195 -4.96 12.67 -20.54
C GLU A 195 -5.14 11.15 -20.53
N LYS A 196 -4.06 10.38 -20.70
CA LYS A 196 -4.10 8.91 -20.64
C LYS A 196 -4.50 8.42 -19.26
N SER A 197 -3.79 8.89 -18.23
CA SER A 197 -4.11 8.65 -16.83
C SER A 197 -5.58 8.97 -16.62
N TYR A 198 -6.01 10.20 -16.99
CA TYR A 198 -7.40 10.66 -16.83
C TYR A 198 -8.44 9.70 -17.39
N ALA A 199 -8.26 9.28 -18.63
CA ALA A 199 -9.15 8.31 -19.26
C ALA A 199 -9.20 6.97 -18.53
N ILE A 200 -8.06 6.48 -18.02
CA ILE A 200 -7.94 5.19 -17.32
C ILE A 200 -8.70 5.21 -16.00
N TYR A 201 -8.48 6.19 -15.12
CA TYR A 201 -9.24 6.21 -13.87
C TYR A 201 -10.73 6.47 -14.12
N THR A 202 -11.11 7.33 -15.08
CA THR A 202 -12.54 7.57 -15.34
C THR A 202 -13.20 6.28 -15.82
N PHE A 203 -12.51 5.51 -16.66
CA PHE A 203 -12.97 4.17 -17.03
C PHE A 203 -13.20 3.29 -15.79
N ILE A 204 -12.24 3.22 -14.87
CA ILE A 204 -12.37 2.40 -13.65
C ILE A 204 -13.56 2.87 -12.80
N VAL A 205 -13.61 4.16 -12.44
CA VAL A 205 -14.67 4.75 -11.61
C VAL A 205 -16.07 4.50 -12.19
N GLU A 206 -16.22 4.63 -13.51
CA GLU A 206 -17.52 4.49 -14.18
C GLU A 206 -17.92 3.03 -14.46
N ASN A 207 -16.97 2.10 -14.55
CA ASN A 207 -17.24 0.74 -15.04
C ASN A 207 -17.08 -0.37 -14.01
N PHE A 208 -16.39 -0.12 -12.89
CA PHE A 208 -16.16 -1.11 -11.85
C PHE A 208 -17.19 -0.97 -10.72
N TYR A 209 -17.30 -2.00 -9.89
CA TYR A 209 -18.07 -2.03 -8.64
C TYR A 209 -17.14 -2.32 -7.46
N TYR A 210 -17.29 -1.56 -6.38
CA TYR A 210 -16.56 -1.78 -5.13
C TYR A 210 -17.20 -2.92 -4.32
N ASP A 211 -16.45 -3.97 -3.97
CA ASP A 211 -16.95 -5.11 -3.19
C ASP A 211 -16.81 -4.87 -1.68
N PHE A 212 -17.89 -4.48 -1.01
CA PHE A 212 -17.88 -4.20 0.43
C PHE A 212 -17.83 -5.46 1.30
N ILE A 213 -18.20 -6.63 0.77
CA ILE A 213 -18.25 -7.87 1.56
C ILE A 213 -16.85 -8.48 1.67
N GLN A 214 -16.06 -8.47 0.60
CA GLN A 214 -14.69 -8.98 0.65
C GLN A 214 -13.76 -8.14 1.52
N VAL A 215 -13.99 -6.82 1.64
CA VAL A 215 -13.24 -5.97 2.58
C VAL A 215 -13.38 -6.45 4.03
N GLU A 216 -14.50 -7.09 4.38
CA GLU A 216 -14.71 -7.63 5.74
C GLU A 216 -14.08 -9.02 5.96
N ASP A 217 -13.70 -9.74 4.90
CA ASP A 217 -13.12 -11.09 4.98
C ASP A 217 -11.60 -11.07 4.73
N ARG A 218 -10.85 -10.74 5.80
CA ARG A 218 -9.37 -10.69 5.80
C ARG A 218 -8.67 -12.02 5.45
N TYR A 219 -9.39 -13.14 5.30
CA TYR A 219 -8.79 -14.45 5.05
C TYR A 219 -9.04 -14.99 3.63
N THR A 220 -9.96 -14.40 2.87
CA THR A 220 -10.31 -14.89 1.52
C THR A 220 -10.43 -13.79 0.46
N VAL A 221 -9.82 -12.62 0.71
CA VAL A 221 -9.78 -11.52 -0.27
C VAL A 221 -9.18 -12.04 -1.58
N TYR A 222 -9.93 -11.89 -2.67
CA TYR A 222 -9.49 -12.31 -3.98
C TYR A 222 -8.54 -11.22 -4.52
N GLN A 223 -7.24 -11.42 -4.28
CA GLN A 223 -6.18 -10.72 -5.01
C GLN A 223 -6.09 -11.38 -6.40
N ASP A 224 -6.69 -10.74 -7.39
CA ASP A 224 -6.71 -11.20 -8.78
C ASP A 224 -5.89 -10.20 -9.64
N ASP A 225 -5.20 -10.72 -10.65
CA ASP A 225 -4.50 -9.93 -11.67
C ASP A 225 -5.43 -8.94 -12.42
N ALA A 226 -4.85 -7.90 -13.04
CA ALA A 226 -5.67 -6.89 -13.70
C ALA A 226 -6.45 -7.45 -14.91
N ALA A 227 -5.96 -8.44 -15.64
CA ALA A 227 -6.74 -9.08 -16.72
C ALA A 227 -8.03 -9.72 -16.18
N ALA A 228 -7.99 -10.41 -15.05
CA ALA A 228 -9.16 -10.96 -14.40
C ALA A 228 -10.11 -9.87 -13.93
N LEU A 229 -9.60 -8.80 -13.32
CA LEU A 229 -10.40 -7.68 -12.85
C LEU A 229 -11.04 -6.88 -14.00
N LEU A 230 -10.38 -6.72 -15.15
CA LEU A 230 -10.95 -6.07 -16.34
C LEU A 230 -12.14 -6.85 -16.92
N ARG A 231 -12.14 -8.18 -16.78
CA ARG A 231 -13.26 -9.03 -17.17
C ARG A 231 -14.42 -8.97 -16.16
N ARG A 232 -14.12 -9.00 -14.86
CA ARG A 232 -15.12 -9.09 -13.78
C ARG A 232 -15.72 -7.73 -13.41
N ARG A 233 -14.91 -6.67 -13.44
CA ARG A 233 -15.25 -5.29 -13.04
C ARG A 233 -15.77 -5.18 -11.60
N ILE A 234 -15.30 -6.06 -10.71
CA ILE A 234 -15.61 -6.07 -9.28
C ILE A 234 -14.25 -6.20 -8.57
N ALA A 235 -13.93 -5.26 -7.67
CA ALA A 235 -12.65 -5.22 -6.98
C ALA A 235 -12.76 -4.57 -5.59
N VAL A 236 -11.71 -4.74 -4.78
CA VAL A 236 -11.41 -3.97 -3.56
C VAL A 236 -10.21 -3.06 -3.82
N CYS A 237 -9.80 -2.24 -2.84
CA CYS A 237 -8.78 -1.19 -2.98
C CYS A 237 -7.51 -1.61 -3.73
N GLU A 238 -6.94 -2.76 -3.40
CA GLU A 238 -5.75 -3.30 -4.06
C GLU A 238 -5.99 -3.65 -5.54
N GLY A 239 -7.08 -4.36 -5.85
CA GLY A 239 -7.42 -4.69 -7.23
C GLY A 239 -7.64 -3.46 -8.12
N PHE A 240 -8.13 -2.35 -7.55
CA PHE A 240 -8.17 -1.06 -8.25
C PHE A 240 -6.77 -0.51 -8.54
N GLY A 241 -5.90 -0.53 -7.53
CA GLY A 241 -4.49 -0.16 -7.68
C GLY A 241 -3.83 -0.95 -8.81
N ASN A 242 -3.91 -2.28 -8.74
CA ASN A 242 -3.33 -3.21 -9.72
C ASN A 242 -3.87 -2.94 -11.12
N THR A 243 -5.19 -2.75 -11.26
CA THR A 243 -5.82 -2.46 -12.56
C THR A 243 -5.39 -1.11 -13.14
N PHE A 244 -5.42 -0.05 -12.34
CA PHE A 244 -5.03 1.29 -12.79
C PHE A 244 -3.57 1.31 -13.24
N VAL A 245 -2.68 0.71 -12.44
CA VAL A 245 -1.25 0.63 -12.72
C VAL A 245 -0.99 -0.18 -13.98
N SER A 246 -1.61 -1.36 -14.12
CA SER A 246 -1.47 -2.20 -15.32
C SER A 246 -1.85 -1.47 -16.60
N LEU A 247 -3.00 -0.80 -16.59
CA LEU A 247 -3.46 -0.01 -17.73
C LEU A 247 -2.51 1.17 -18.03
N CYS A 248 -1.99 1.87 -17.02
CA CYS A 248 -1.05 2.97 -17.21
C CYS A 248 0.28 2.49 -17.81
N ARG A 249 0.87 1.44 -17.22
CA ARG A 249 2.13 0.85 -17.68
C ARG A 249 2.01 0.34 -19.12
N ALA A 250 0.88 -0.28 -19.47
CA ALA A 250 0.61 -0.78 -20.82
C ALA A 250 0.62 0.30 -21.92
N VAL A 251 0.38 1.57 -21.56
CA VAL A 251 0.43 2.72 -22.49
C VAL A 251 1.64 3.63 -22.27
N GLY A 252 2.64 3.12 -21.58
CA GLY A 252 3.93 3.78 -21.35
C GLY A 252 3.89 4.89 -20.31
N VAL A 253 2.93 4.88 -19.38
CA VAL A 253 2.85 5.83 -18.26
C VAL A 253 3.37 5.13 -17.00
N PRO A 254 4.49 5.60 -16.41
CA PRO A 254 5.02 4.99 -15.20
C PRO A 254 4.02 5.10 -14.05
N ALA A 255 3.70 3.97 -13.43
CA ALA A 255 2.73 3.88 -12.35
C ALA A 255 3.13 2.79 -11.35
N ALA A 256 2.61 2.83 -10.12
CA ALA A 256 2.88 1.81 -9.10
C ALA A 256 1.76 1.70 -8.07
N VAL A 257 1.69 0.57 -7.37
CA VAL A 257 0.71 0.32 -6.31
C VAL A 257 1.36 0.63 -4.98
N SER A 258 0.62 1.26 -4.07
CA SER A 258 1.12 1.67 -2.76
C SER A 258 0.13 1.31 -1.67
N PHE A 259 0.65 0.92 -0.52
CA PHE A 259 -0.13 0.48 0.63
C PHE A 259 0.09 1.37 1.85
N GLY A 260 -0.95 1.54 2.66
CA GLY A 260 -0.86 2.24 3.94
C GLY A 260 -2.14 2.12 4.74
N ILE A 261 -2.36 3.08 5.64
CA ILE A 261 -3.58 3.15 6.43
C ILE A 261 -4.53 4.16 5.77
N GLY A 262 -5.71 3.69 5.37
CA GLY A 262 -6.75 4.56 4.84
C GLY A 262 -7.27 5.49 5.94
N ALA A 263 -7.18 6.80 5.73
CA ALA A 263 -7.69 7.82 6.65
C ALA A 263 -8.55 8.82 5.87
N SER A 264 -9.84 8.86 6.17
CA SER A 264 -10.77 9.81 5.54
C SER A 264 -11.97 10.18 6.42
N ALA A 265 -12.11 9.54 7.58
CA ALA A 265 -13.26 9.75 8.43
C ALA A 265 -12.88 10.62 9.65
N PRO A 266 -13.71 11.61 10.02
CA PRO A 266 -13.54 12.46 11.21
C PRO A 266 -13.15 11.77 12.51
N ASP A 267 -13.57 10.54 12.70
CA ASP A 267 -13.26 9.69 13.84
C ASP A 267 -11.78 9.27 13.90
N MET A 268 -11.08 9.24 12.77
CA MET A 268 -9.64 8.93 12.68
C MET A 268 -8.74 10.03 13.26
N LEU A 269 -9.21 11.28 13.35
CA LEU A 269 -8.49 12.34 14.09
C LEU A 269 -8.48 12.09 15.61
N HIS A 270 -9.37 11.21 16.08
CA HIS A 270 -9.57 10.93 17.50
C HIS A 270 -9.26 9.48 17.89
N ASN A 271 -8.89 8.63 16.93
CA ASN A 271 -8.67 7.20 17.16
C ASN A 271 -7.25 6.78 16.77
N ASN A 272 -6.53 6.21 17.75
CA ASN A 272 -5.17 5.69 17.57
C ASN A 272 -5.14 4.16 17.40
N ASP A 273 -6.28 3.47 17.56
CA ASP A 273 -6.36 2.00 17.58
C ASP A 273 -5.97 1.37 16.24
N MET A 274 -6.03 2.14 15.14
CA MET A 274 -5.63 1.67 13.80
C MET A 274 -4.11 1.61 13.59
N ILE A 275 -3.31 2.24 14.47
CA ILE A 275 -1.84 2.25 14.36
C ILE A 275 -1.23 1.01 15.03
N ASP A 276 -1.95 0.34 15.93
CA ASP A 276 -1.44 -0.79 16.72
C ASP A 276 -1.28 -2.10 15.92
N ASP A 277 -1.87 -2.22 14.71
CA ASP A 277 -1.84 -3.48 13.92
C ASP A 277 -0.63 -3.58 12.97
N GLU A 278 0.27 -2.58 12.91
CA GLU A 278 1.47 -2.45 12.03
C GLU A 278 1.29 -2.76 10.53
N SER A 279 0.08 -3.12 10.10
CA SER A 279 -0.24 -3.68 8.78
C SER A 279 -1.07 -2.67 7.98
N PRO A 280 -0.67 -2.35 6.74
CA PRO A 280 -1.48 -1.50 5.87
C PRO A 280 -2.85 -2.16 5.64
N ASN A 281 -3.92 -1.37 5.66
CA ASN A 281 -5.29 -1.85 5.50
C ASN A 281 -5.98 -1.27 4.25
N HIS A 282 -5.26 -0.45 3.48
CA HIS A 282 -5.75 0.19 2.28
C HIS A 282 -4.64 0.30 1.23
N ALA A 283 -5.03 0.22 -0.03
CA ALA A 283 -4.13 0.32 -1.18
C ALA A 283 -4.64 1.40 -2.14
N TRP A 284 -3.70 2.05 -2.83
CA TRP A 284 -3.97 3.03 -3.88
C TRP A 284 -2.93 2.94 -4.99
N ALA A 285 -3.16 3.64 -6.09
CA ALA A 285 -2.19 3.78 -7.17
C ALA A 285 -1.40 5.09 -7.07
N CYS A 286 -0.22 5.10 -7.67
CA CYS A 286 0.61 6.26 -7.91
C CYS A 286 0.91 6.33 -9.41
N VAL A 287 0.95 7.53 -9.99
CA VAL A 287 1.29 7.76 -11.40
C VAL A 287 2.31 8.87 -11.54
N CYS A 288 3.37 8.66 -12.33
CA CYS A 288 4.39 9.66 -12.59
C CYS A 288 4.02 10.49 -13.82
N LEU A 289 3.78 11.79 -13.61
CA LEU A 289 3.41 12.75 -14.65
C LEU A 289 4.39 13.92 -14.59
N ASP A 290 5.00 14.24 -15.73
CA ASP A 290 6.02 15.29 -15.83
C ASP A 290 7.16 15.18 -14.79
N GLY A 291 7.52 13.94 -14.42
CA GLY A 291 8.58 13.63 -13.45
C GLY A 291 8.18 13.79 -11.99
N THR A 292 6.89 14.00 -11.72
CA THR A 292 6.31 14.12 -10.38
C THR A 292 5.31 13.00 -10.18
N TRP A 293 5.32 12.32 -9.03
CA TRP A 293 4.29 11.31 -8.78
C TRP A 293 3.08 11.91 -8.09
N TYR A 294 1.92 11.42 -8.54
CA TYR A 294 0.61 11.77 -8.05
C TYR A 294 -0.07 10.51 -7.55
N HIS A 295 -0.69 10.61 -6.39
CA HIS A 295 -1.47 9.52 -5.82
C HIS A 295 -2.88 9.55 -6.38
N VAL A 296 -3.40 8.37 -6.67
CA VAL A 296 -4.66 8.14 -7.36
C VAL A 296 -5.36 7.00 -6.65
N ASP A 297 -6.53 7.28 -6.08
CA ASP A 297 -7.34 6.28 -5.44
C ASP A 297 -8.80 6.41 -5.91
N PRO A 298 -9.22 5.58 -6.88
CA PRO A 298 -10.57 5.64 -7.42
C PRO A 298 -11.62 5.19 -6.40
N THR A 299 -11.26 4.47 -5.34
CA THR A 299 -12.22 3.80 -4.44
C THR A 299 -13.19 4.78 -3.76
N TRP A 300 -12.74 6.01 -3.51
CA TRP A 300 -13.56 7.08 -2.91
C TRP A 300 -14.56 7.72 -3.87
N ASP A 301 -14.35 7.55 -5.16
CA ASP A 301 -15.12 8.22 -6.22
C ASP A 301 -16.08 7.28 -6.94
N MET A 302 -16.01 5.99 -6.63
CA MET A 302 -16.92 4.98 -7.15
C MET A 302 -18.32 5.16 -6.57
N GLY A 303 -19.29 5.39 -7.46
CA GLY A 303 -20.71 5.30 -7.11
C GLY A 303 -21.25 3.86 -7.09
N ASN A 304 -20.51 2.93 -7.71
CA ASN A 304 -20.96 1.57 -7.94
C ASN A 304 -20.53 0.62 -6.82
N ALA A 305 -21.48 -0.15 -6.29
CA ALA A 305 -21.26 -1.08 -5.19
C ALA A 305 -21.66 -2.51 -5.58
N TYR A 306 -20.90 -3.49 -5.10
CA TYR A 306 -21.23 -4.91 -5.19
C TYR A 306 -21.38 -5.49 -3.78
N GLU A 307 -22.44 -6.26 -3.59
CA GLU A 307 -22.68 -7.02 -2.36
C GLU A 307 -22.97 -8.48 -2.73
N GLY A 308 -22.03 -9.39 -2.48
CA GLY A 308 -22.22 -10.82 -2.69
C GLY A 308 -21.25 -11.69 -1.91
N SER A 309 -21.68 -12.90 -1.52
CA SER A 309 -20.79 -13.90 -0.91
C SER A 309 -19.86 -14.61 -1.91
N SER A 310 -19.98 -14.29 -3.20
CA SER A 310 -19.12 -14.75 -4.31
C SER A 310 -19.35 -13.89 -5.55
N TYR A 311 -18.46 -13.95 -6.55
CA TYR A 311 -18.59 -13.23 -7.83
C TYR A 311 -19.87 -13.53 -8.63
N ASP A 312 -20.45 -14.72 -8.46
CA ASP A 312 -21.61 -15.16 -9.24
C ASP A 312 -22.95 -14.99 -8.50
N SER A 313 -22.92 -14.54 -7.24
CA SER A 313 -24.09 -14.62 -6.35
C SER A 313 -24.49 -13.30 -5.68
N GLY A 314 -23.90 -12.17 -6.10
CA GLY A 314 -24.15 -10.87 -5.51
C GLY A 314 -25.09 -9.96 -6.30
N THR A 315 -25.28 -8.77 -5.75
CA THR A 315 -26.08 -7.69 -6.32
C THR A 315 -25.21 -6.48 -6.59
N ALA A 316 -25.26 -6.01 -7.84
CA ALA A 316 -24.61 -4.78 -8.29
C ALA A 316 -25.59 -3.60 -8.18
N THR A 317 -25.12 -2.49 -7.62
CA THR A 317 -25.89 -1.26 -7.45
C THR A 317 -25.13 -0.11 -8.10
N GLU A 318 -25.81 0.66 -8.95
CA GLU A 318 -25.25 1.86 -9.57
C GLU A 318 -25.56 3.09 -8.71
N GLY A 319 -24.56 3.94 -8.49
CA GLY A 319 -24.69 5.19 -7.74
C GLY A 319 -24.24 6.42 -8.52
N GLU A 320 -24.24 7.58 -7.85
CA GLU A 320 -23.68 8.81 -8.42
C GLU A 320 -22.17 8.84 -8.16
N TYR A 321 -21.38 9.22 -9.17
CA TYR A 321 -19.93 9.33 -9.09
C TYR A 321 -19.52 10.74 -8.64
N THR A 322 -18.45 10.81 -7.86
CA THR A 322 -17.66 12.04 -7.71
C THR A 322 -16.37 11.90 -8.52
N TYR A 323 -15.67 13.01 -8.79
CA TYR A 323 -14.42 12.97 -9.55
C TYR A 323 -13.31 13.63 -8.75
N ASN A 324 -12.78 12.97 -7.72
CA ASN A 324 -11.64 13.48 -6.97
C ASN A 324 -10.32 12.97 -7.55
N TYR A 325 -10.25 12.95 -8.88
CA TYR A 325 -9.28 12.31 -9.77
C TYR A 325 -7.77 12.48 -9.41
N TYR A 326 -7.40 13.53 -8.68
CA TYR A 326 -6.06 13.73 -8.06
C TYR A 326 -6.15 14.39 -6.67
N LEU A 327 -7.28 14.20 -6.01
CA LEU A 327 -7.84 15.08 -4.99
C LEU A 327 -8.23 14.29 -3.75
N LEU A 328 -7.41 13.28 -3.44
CA LEU A 328 -7.44 12.66 -2.14
C LEU A 328 -6.38 13.31 -1.28
N PRO A 329 -6.76 14.24 -0.40
CA PRO A 329 -6.04 14.45 0.82
C PRO A 329 -6.12 13.14 1.60
N VAL A 330 -5.17 12.24 1.40
CA VAL A 330 -4.93 11.20 2.42
C VAL A 330 -4.23 11.84 3.65
N GLU A 331 -4.26 13.17 3.75
CA GLU A 331 -3.29 13.99 4.48
C GLU A 331 -1.90 13.81 3.84
N ILE A 332 -1.84 14.33 2.61
CA ILE A 332 -0.68 14.88 1.90
C ILE A 332 0.52 13.95 1.75
N PHE A 333 0.45 13.22 0.66
CA PHE A 333 1.61 12.81 -0.11
C PHE A 333 2.48 14.02 -0.46
N SER A 334 3.57 14.22 0.27
CA SER A 334 4.72 14.96 -0.28
C SER A 334 5.18 14.25 -1.55
N MET A 335 5.43 14.99 -2.62
CA MET A 335 5.71 14.40 -3.94
C MET A 335 7.14 13.82 -4.05
N THR A 336 7.66 13.21 -2.97
CA THR A 336 9.01 12.60 -2.90
C THR A 336 9.05 11.18 -2.28
N HIS A 337 7.95 10.44 -2.29
CA HIS A 337 7.53 9.30 -1.43
C HIS A 337 7.65 7.79 -1.87
N LYS A 338 8.06 6.85 -1.02
CA LYS A 338 8.33 5.43 -1.37
C LYS A 338 7.03 4.78 -1.76
N ILE A 339 7.10 4.00 -2.81
CA ILE A 339 6.06 3.05 -3.13
C ILE A 339 6.48 1.81 -2.34
N CYS A 340 5.74 1.47 -1.28
CA CYS A 340 5.75 0.09 -0.79
C CYS A 340 5.05 -0.72 -1.88
N ASP A 341 5.80 -1.14 -2.87
CA ASP A 341 5.35 -2.18 -3.76
C ASP A 341 5.63 -3.49 -3.01
N ALA A 342 4.56 -4.14 -2.53
CA ALA A 342 4.66 -5.45 -1.89
C ALA A 342 5.25 -6.51 -2.84
N ASP A 343 5.35 -6.17 -4.14
CA ASP A 343 5.49 -7.11 -5.25
C ASP A 343 6.60 -6.74 -6.23
N THR A 344 7.48 -5.80 -5.89
CA THR A 344 8.62 -5.51 -6.78
C THR A 344 9.63 -6.66 -6.79
N ILE A 345 10.19 -6.92 -7.98
CA ILE A 345 11.44 -7.66 -8.16
C ILE A 345 12.67 -6.96 -7.51
N HIS A 346 12.46 -5.85 -6.80
CA HIS A 346 13.45 -4.94 -6.25
C HIS A 346 13.42 -4.98 -4.73
N GLY A 347 14.59 -4.84 -4.13
CA GLY A 347 14.67 -4.74 -2.68
C GLY A 347 14.34 -3.34 -2.23
N ILE A 348 13.54 -3.20 -1.17
CA ILE A 348 13.43 -1.92 -0.47
C ILE A 348 14.79 -1.63 0.13
N GLU A 349 15.52 -0.67 -0.44
CA GLU A 349 16.82 -0.29 0.07
C GLU A 349 16.69 0.12 1.54
N CYS A 350 17.27 -0.70 2.41
CA CYS A 350 17.26 -0.52 3.83
C CYS A 350 18.50 -1.19 4.44
N SER A 351 18.78 -0.85 5.68
CA SER A 351 19.87 -1.47 6.42
C SER A 351 19.54 -1.49 7.90
N GLY A 352 20.08 -2.46 8.59
CA GLY A 352 19.79 -2.63 10.00
C GLY A 352 20.71 -3.62 10.68
N SER A 353 20.43 -3.86 11.95
CA SER A 353 21.04 -4.96 12.70
C SER A 353 20.18 -6.20 12.55
N CYS A 354 20.80 -7.37 12.45
CA CYS A 354 20.12 -8.65 12.35
C CYS A 354 20.76 -9.67 13.31
N GLY A 355 20.98 -9.25 14.56
CA GLY A 355 21.69 -10.03 15.59
C GLY A 355 22.66 -9.15 16.38
N ASP A 356 23.24 -9.69 17.45
CA ASP A 356 24.12 -8.94 18.37
C ASP A 356 25.36 -8.35 17.69
N ASN A 357 25.89 -9.04 16.67
CA ASN A 357 27.11 -8.66 15.96
C ASN A 357 26.97 -8.81 14.43
N ALA A 358 25.74 -8.77 13.93
CA ALA A 358 25.43 -8.91 12.52
C ALA A 358 24.57 -7.74 12.03
N THR A 359 24.80 -7.34 10.79
CA THR A 359 24.07 -6.26 10.12
C THR A 359 23.70 -6.69 8.72
N TYR A 360 22.67 -6.08 8.16
CA TYR A 360 22.26 -6.31 6.78
C TYR A 360 22.13 -5.00 6.01
N THR A 361 22.25 -5.10 4.70
CA THR A 361 21.84 -4.08 3.72
C THR A 361 21.01 -4.77 2.65
N ILE A 362 19.87 -4.20 2.29
CA ILE A 362 19.10 -4.62 1.11
C ILE A 362 19.43 -3.65 -0.02
N SER A 363 19.78 -4.19 -1.17
CA SER A 363 20.00 -3.43 -2.39
C SER A 363 18.76 -3.44 -3.27
N ARG A 364 18.71 -2.48 -4.20
CA ARG A 364 17.66 -2.38 -5.21
C ARG A 364 17.52 -3.62 -6.10
N ASP A 365 18.56 -4.43 -6.25
CA ASP A 365 18.49 -5.69 -7.00
C ASP A 365 17.84 -6.85 -6.20
N ALA A 366 17.11 -6.52 -5.11
CA ALA A 366 16.48 -7.48 -4.20
C ALA A 366 17.48 -8.44 -3.56
N VAL A 367 18.71 -7.97 -3.34
CA VAL A 367 19.75 -8.74 -2.64
C VAL A 367 19.90 -8.20 -1.22
N ILE A 368 19.65 -9.04 -0.22
CA ILE A 368 20.07 -8.79 1.15
C ILE A 368 21.51 -9.27 1.35
N THR A 369 22.41 -8.36 1.72
CA THR A 369 23.79 -8.68 2.07
C THR A 369 23.95 -8.67 3.59
N ILE A 370 24.20 -9.83 4.18
CA ILE A 370 24.43 -10.02 5.61
C ILE A 370 25.93 -9.97 5.91
N SER A 371 26.30 -9.17 6.89
CA SER A 371 27.69 -8.96 7.35
C SER A 371 27.83 -9.20 8.85
N GLY A 372 29.04 -9.43 9.31
CA GLY A 372 29.34 -9.56 10.74
C GLY A 372 29.51 -11.01 11.19
N SER A 373 29.06 -11.34 12.40
CA SER A 373 29.32 -12.65 13.01
C SER A 373 28.24 -13.09 13.99
N GLY A 374 28.19 -14.39 14.26
CA GLY A 374 27.28 -14.98 15.24
C GLY A 374 25.96 -15.42 14.63
N GLU A 375 24.90 -15.33 15.42
CA GLU A 375 23.54 -15.64 14.98
C GLU A 375 22.94 -14.49 14.17
N VAL A 376 22.17 -14.85 13.13
CA VAL A 376 21.36 -13.91 12.37
C VAL A 376 19.89 -14.09 12.71
N VAL A 377 19.21 -12.98 13.03
CA VAL A 377 17.76 -12.89 13.19
C VAL A 377 17.31 -11.59 12.53
N LEU A 378 16.51 -11.66 11.47
CA LEU A 378 15.99 -10.44 10.83
C LEU A 378 14.89 -9.82 11.71
N PRO A 379 14.77 -8.48 11.71
CA PRO A 379 13.59 -7.81 12.25
C PRO A 379 12.32 -8.23 11.51
N TYR A 380 11.18 -8.21 12.21
CA TYR A 380 9.87 -8.44 11.60
C TYR A 380 9.63 -7.46 10.44
N GLY A 381 9.03 -7.94 9.35
CA GLY A 381 8.74 -7.16 8.14
C GLY A 381 9.94 -6.95 7.20
N VAL A 382 11.12 -7.50 7.50
CA VAL A 382 12.26 -7.50 6.58
C VAL A 382 12.21 -8.76 5.73
N ASN A 383 11.40 -8.73 4.67
CA ASN A 383 11.13 -9.88 3.80
C ASN A 383 11.07 -9.54 2.28
N GLY A 384 11.18 -8.26 1.91
CA GLY A 384 11.17 -7.80 0.51
C GLY A 384 12.51 -7.98 -0.22
N PHE A 385 13.01 -9.21 -0.35
CA PHE A 385 14.22 -9.54 -1.11
C PHE A 385 14.15 -10.94 -1.73
N ARG A 386 14.85 -11.14 -2.85
CA ARG A 386 14.86 -12.38 -3.63
C ARG A 386 16.13 -13.21 -3.44
N PHE A 387 17.21 -12.58 -3.01
CA PHE A 387 18.52 -13.22 -2.90
C PHE A 387 19.19 -12.89 -1.58
N VAL A 388 19.79 -13.90 -0.95
CA VAL A 388 20.60 -13.73 0.27
C VAL A 388 22.08 -13.92 -0.06
N GLU A 389 22.88 -12.90 0.24
CA GLU A 389 24.33 -12.92 0.16
C GLU A 389 24.97 -12.73 1.53
N PHE A 390 26.09 -13.40 1.78
CA PHE A 390 26.90 -13.20 2.97
C PHE A 390 28.21 -12.53 2.58
N ALA A 391 28.51 -11.38 3.19
CA ALA A 391 29.67 -10.57 2.86
C ALA A 391 30.99 -11.33 3.08
N GLU A 392 32.01 -11.03 2.26
CA GLU A 392 33.34 -11.60 2.40
C GLU A 392 33.91 -11.31 3.81
N GLY A 393 34.34 -12.38 4.50
CA GLY A 393 34.87 -12.28 5.86
C GLY A 393 33.81 -12.26 6.96
N SER A 394 32.52 -12.40 6.63
CA SER A 394 31.49 -12.71 7.62
C SER A 394 31.76 -14.06 8.28
N ASN A 395 31.33 -14.20 9.54
CA ASN A 395 31.47 -15.42 10.34
C ASN A 395 30.13 -15.72 11.02
N ILE A 396 29.11 -15.87 10.19
CA ILE A 396 27.76 -16.23 10.62
C ILE A 396 27.75 -17.71 11.01
N THR A 397 27.30 -18.01 12.22
CA THR A 397 27.36 -19.37 12.80
C THR A 397 26.01 -20.06 12.86
N SER A 398 24.92 -19.29 12.88
CA SER A 398 23.55 -19.81 12.90
C SER A 398 22.58 -18.85 12.21
N ILE A 399 21.54 -19.43 11.62
CA ILE A 399 20.32 -18.73 11.21
C ILE A 399 19.28 -18.97 12.30
N GLY A 400 18.86 -17.92 12.98
CA GLY A 400 18.06 -17.99 14.19
C GLY A 400 16.58 -18.26 13.93
N ASP A 401 15.81 -18.33 15.02
CA ASP A 401 14.37 -18.64 14.98
C ASP A 401 13.62 -17.68 14.06
N CYS A 402 12.82 -18.23 13.14
CA CYS A 402 11.99 -17.48 12.19
C CYS A 402 12.74 -16.40 11.38
N CYS A 403 14.06 -16.57 11.18
CA CYS A 403 14.91 -15.51 10.61
C CYS A 403 14.47 -15.04 9.22
N PHE A 404 14.06 -15.95 8.34
CA PHE A 404 13.56 -15.66 7.00
C PHE A 404 12.10 -16.11 6.87
N GLN A 405 11.33 -16.02 7.95
CA GLN A 405 9.91 -16.34 7.91
C GLN A 405 9.17 -15.40 6.94
N ASP A 406 8.21 -15.94 6.17
CA ASP A 406 7.31 -15.20 5.26
C ASP A 406 8.10 -14.32 4.26
N CYS A 407 9.25 -14.84 3.81
CA CYS A 407 10.06 -14.26 2.73
C CYS A 407 9.63 -14.90 1.40
N ASP A 408 8.38 -14.66 1.00
CA ASP A 408 7.73 -15.38 -0.10
C ASP A 408 8.47 -15.26 -1.43
N ALA A 409 9.06 -14.09 -1.71
CA ALA A 409 9.84 -13.82 -2.93
C ALA A 409 11.28 -14.36 -2.89
N LEU A 410 11.73 -15.00 -1.80
CA LEU A 410 13.11 -15.47 -1.65
C LEU A 410 13.36 -16.68 -2.55
N GLU A 411 14.10 -16.51 -3.64
CA GLU A 411 14.33 -17.57 -4.64
C GLU A 411 15.54 -18.45 -4.31
N TYR A 412 16.60 -17.86 -3.76
CA TYR A 412 17.90 -18.51 -3.69
C TYR A 412 18.73 -18.10 -2.48
N VAL A 413 19.28 -19.11 -1.80
CA VAL A 413 20.16 -18.93 -0.63
C VAL A 413 21.42 -19.77 -0.72
N ILE A 414 22.58 -19.14 -0.59
CA ILE A 414 23.86 -19.83 -0.32
C ILE A 414 24.30 -19.54 1.11
N LEU A 415 24.14 -20.51 2.00
CA LEU A 415 24.66 -20.38 3.35
C LEU A 415 26.20 -20.49 3.35
N PRO A 416 26.91 -19.67 4.13
CA PRO A 416 28.36 -19.72 4.20
C PRO A 416 28.79 -20.97 4.98
N ASP A 417 29.99 -21.49 4.68
CA ASP A 417 30.54 -22.70 5.30
C ASP A 417 30.68 -22.62 6.83
N THR A 418 30.56 -21.42 7.41
CA THR A 418 30.61 -21.18 8.86
C THR A 418 29.29 -21.48 9.57
N VAL A 419 28.17 -21.57 8.85
CA VAL A 419 26.85 -21.88 9.45
C VAL A 419 26.82 -23.33 9.91
N THR A 420 26.46 -23.52 11.17
CA THR A 420 26.38 -24.84 11.82
C THR A 420 24.98 -25.20 12.27
N ARG A 421 24.05 -24.24 12.30
CA ARG A 421 22.68 -24.43 12.81
C ARG A 421 21.67 -23.60 12.02
N LEU A 422 20.55 -24.24 11.69
CA LEU A 422 19.31 -23.57 11.31
C LEU A 422 18.33 -23.81 12.46
N GLU A 423 17.82 -22.75 13.08
CA GLU A 423 16.91 -22.88 14.22
C GLU A 423 15.44 -23.02 13.76
N ARG A 424 14.48 -22.89 14.68
CA ARG A 424 13.07 -23.21 14.41
C ARG A 424 12.49 -22.27 13.36
N GLY A 425 11.88 -22.82 12.31
CA GLY A 425 11.20 -22.02 11.29
C GLY A 425 12.12 -21.06 10.52
N ALA A 426 13.42 -21.34 10.43
CA ALA A 426 14.39 -20.41 9.84
C ALA A 426 14.01 -19.89 8.44
N PHE A 427 13.31 -20.69 7.63
CA PHE A 427 12.78 -20.39 6.30
C PHE A 427 11.33 -20.90 6.16
N ILE A 428 10.50 -20.74 7.21
CA ILE A 428 9.08 -21.13 7.12
C ILE A 428 8.34 -20.18 6.16
N THR A 429 7.48 -20.72 5.29
CA THR A 429 6.71 -19.94 4.30
C THR A 429 7.65 -19.12 3.40
N CYS A 430 8.62 -19.76 2.77
CA CYS A 430 9.39 -19.13 1.68
C CYS A 430 8.91 -19.78 0.38
N GLU A 431 7.74 -19.33 -0.11
CA GLU A 431 7.00 -20.03 -1.17
C GLU A 431 7.80 -20.14 -2.48
N ASP A 432 8.53 -19.09 -2.89
CA ASP A 432 9.35 -19.09 -4.11
C ASP A 432 10.77 -19.65 -3.92
N LEU A 433 11.13 -20.19 -2.75
CA LEU A 433 12.48 -20.71 -2.51
C LEU A 433 12.76 -21.95 -3.34
N GLU A 434 13.36 -21.78 -4.52
CA GLU A 434 13.67 -22.86 -5.45
C GLU A 434 14.86 -23.72 -4.98
N TYR A 435 15.87 -23.07 -4.37
CA TYR A 435 17.13 -23.72 -4.00
C TYR A 435 17.80 -23.10 -2.76
N ILE A 436 18.31 -23.99 -1.90
CA ILE A 436 19.22 -23.63 -0.82
C ILE A 436 20.45 -24.54 -0.77
N TYR A 437 21.64 -23.93 -0.64
CA TYR A 437 22.87 -24.67 -0.33
C TYR A 437 23.05 -24.80 1.18
N LEU A 438 23.06 -26.05 1.68
CA LEU A 438 23.39 -26.39 3.06
C LEU A 438 24.89 -26.74 3.18
N PRO A 439 25.65 -26.07 4.05
CA PRO A 439 27.11 -26.24 4.10
C PRO A 439 27.51 -27.55 4.77
N GLU A 440 28.62 -28.15 4.35
CA GLU A 440 29.16 -29.42 4.89
C GLU A 440 29.47 -29.40 6.41
N GLY A 441 29.49 -28.22 7.03
CA GLY A 441 29.66 -28.03 8.47
C GLY A 441 28.35 -28.01 9.27
N LEU A 442 27.19 -28.07 8.61
CA LEU A 442 25.87 -27.95 9.24
C LEU A 442 25.60 -29.13 10.17
N GLN A 443 25.17 -28.86 11.41
CA GLN A 443 24.96 -29.88 12.44
C GLN A 443 23.49 -30.06 12.81
N TYR A 444 22.67 -29.03 12.62
CA TYR A 444 21.31 -28.97 13.11
C TYR A 444 20.38 -28.27 12.12
N ILE A 445 19.23 -28.90 11.86
CA ILE A 445 18.08 -28.33 11.15
C ILE A 445 16.91 -28.34 12.13
N GLY A 446 16.42 -27.16 12.49
CA GLY A 446 15.37 -26.99 13.50
C GLY A 446 13.99 -27.47 13.04
N PRO A 447 13.02 -27.55 13.98
CA PRO A 447 11.65 -27.87 13.65
C PRO A 447 11.06 -26.85 12.68
N SER A 448 10.28 -27.33 11.70
CA SER A 448 9.64 -26.50 10.66
C SER A 448 10.58 -25.59 9.86
N ALA A 449 11.89 -25.88 9.83
CA ALA A 449 12.89 -24.98 9.24
C ALA A 449 12.62 -24.57 7.78
N PHE A 450 11.98 -25.43 6.98
CA PHE A 450 11.58 -25.20 5.59
C PHE A 450 10.10 -25.55 5.35
N CYS A 451 9.25 -25.47 6.38
CA CYS A 451 7.83 -25.80 6.25
C CYS A 451 7.15 -24.80 5.30
N TYR A 452 6.24 -25.26 4.41
CA TYR A 452 5.58 -24.42 3.38
C TYR A 452 6.53 -23.75 2.38
N CYS A 453 7.64 -24.40 2.01
CA CYS A 453 8.51 -23.94 0.91
C CYS A 453 8.06 -24.59 -0.41
N ASP A 454 7.01 -24.04 -1.02
CA ASP A 454 6.30 -24.68 -2.13
C ASP A 454 7.19 -24.97 -3.34
N GLN A 455 8.03 -24.04 -3.78
CA GLN A 455 8.91 -24.22 -4.95
C GLN A 455 10.23 -24.96 -4.66
N LEU A 456 10.50 -25.36 -3.41
CA LEU A 456 11.77 -25.97 -3.04
C LEU A 456 11.96 -27.32 -3.71
N SER A 457 12.86 -27.36 -4.68
CA SER A 457 12.97 -28.48 -5.61
C SER A 457 13.99 -29.54 -5.19
N TYR A 458 15.06 -29.14 -4.50
CA TYR A 458 16.12 -30.06 -4.09
C TYR A 458 16.88 -29.58 -2.85
N VAL A 459 17.06 -30.49 -1.89
CA VAL A 459 17.92 -30.28 -0.72
C VAL A 459 18.88 -31.44 -0.54
N TYR A 460 20.17 -31.14 -0.48
CA TYR A 460 21.18 -32.08 -0.02
C TYR A 460 21.46 -31.83 1.46
N VAL A 461 21.04 -32.74 2.33
CA VAL A 461 21.34 -32.67 3.77
C VAL A 461 22.74 -33.25 4.00
N PRO A 462 23.70 -32.45 4.51
CA PRO A 462 25.07 -32.92 4.74
C PRO A 462 25.17 -34.04 5.78
N ASP A 463 26.22 -34.87 5.67
CA ASP A 463 26.45 -35.99 6.60
C ASP A 463 26.80 -35.55 8.03
N SER A 464 27.19 -34.28 8.19
CA SER A 464 27.46 -33.64 9.48
C SER A 464 26.19 -33.36 10.30
N VAL A 465 25.02 -33.34 9.67
CA VAL A 465 23.75 -33.05 10.34
C VAL A 465 23.41 -34.21 11.27
N THR A 466 23.34 -33.94 12.58
CA THR A 466 23.05 -34.98 13.57
C THR A 466 21.57 -35.04 13.96
N GLU A 467 20.82 -33.99 13.65
CA GLU A 467 19.41 -33.83 14.04
C GLU A 467 18.67 -32.98 13.02
N ILE A 468 17.49 -33.46 12.63
CA ILE A 468 16.49 -32.79 11.80
C ILE A 468 15.23 -32.74 12.66
N GLY A 469 14.72 -31.53 12.90
CA GLY A 469 13.55 -31.31 13.74
C GLY A 469 12.26 -31.77 13.09
N ASP A 470 11.23 -31.91 13.91
CA ASP A 470 9.88 -32.26 13.47
C ASP A 470 9.38 -31.25 12.42
N TYR A 471 8.65 -31.72 11.41
CA TYR A 471 8.08 -30.90 10.32
C TYR A 471 9.10 -30.08 9.51
N ALA A 472 10.41 -30.34 9.62
CA ALA A 472 11.44 -29.50 9.00
C ALA A 472 11.27 -29.27 7.49
N PHE A 473 10.62 -30.18 6.77
CA PHE A 473 10.35 -30.10 5.33
C PHE A 473 8.88 -30.49 5.01
N ASP A 474 7.96 -30.24 5.94
CA ASP A 474 6.53 -30.47 5.69
C ASP A 474 5.98 -29.47 4.68
N ASP A 475 4.93 -29.85 3.95
CA ASP A 475 4.32 -29.01 2.91
C ASP A 475 5.34 -28.48 1.88
N CYS A 476 6.27 -29.36 1.46
CA CYS A 476 7.24 -29.11 0.38
C CYS A 476 6.97 -30.05 -0.81
N PRO A 477 5.89 -29.86 -1.58
CA PRO A 477 5.35 -30.87 -2.51
C PRO A 477 6.28 -31.21 -3.69
N TRP A 478 7.21 -30.31 -4.05
CA TRP A 478 8.15 -30.50 -5.17
C TRP A 478 9.54 -30.99 -4.73
N LEU A 479 9.75 -31.17 -3.43
CA LEU A 479 11.08 -31.41 -2.86
C LEU A 479 11.62 -32.82 -3.12
N VAL A 480 12.78 -32.88 -3.78
CA VAL A 480 13.66 -34.05 -3.75
C VAL A 480 14.73 -33.86 -2.68
N ILE A 481 14.65 -34.60 -1.58
CA ILE A 481 15.59 -34.48 -0.46
C ILE A 481 16.58 -35.65 -0.43
N SER A 482 17.86 -35.35 -0.30
CA SER A 482 18.92 -36.34 -0.13
C SER A 482 19.48 -36.33 1.30
N VAL A 483 19.29 -37.45 2.01
CA VAL A 483 19.69 -37.61 3.42
C VAL A 483 20.59 -38.83 3.64
N ASN A 484 21.35 -38.83 4.72
CA ASN A 484 22.03 -40.04 5.18
C ASN A 484 21.00 -41.07 5.65
N ASN A 485 21.27 -42.36 5.45
CA ASN A 485 20.39 -43.44 5.88
C ASN A 485 20.05 -43.39 7.38
N SER A 486 20.92 -42.84 8.25
CA SER A 486 20.61 -42.67 9.67
C SER A 486 19.55 -41.60 9.95
N GLN A 487 19.34 -40.66 9.04
CA GLN A 487 18.40 -39.53 9.16
C GLN A 487 17.04 -39.83 8.51
N ALA A 488 16.98 -40.81 7.60
CA ALA A 488 15.75 -41.11 6.83
C ALA A 488 14.63 -41.72 7.68
N SER A 489 14.97 -42.42 8.76
CA SER A 489 13.97 -43.12 9.59
C SER A 489 13.17 -42.13 10.42
N GLY A 490 11.87 -41.98 10.11
CA GLY A 490 10.96 -41.10 10.84
C GLY A 490 11.01 -39.64 10.39
N LEU A 491 11.73 -39.33 9.30
CA LEU A 491 11.84 -37.97 8.78
C LEU A 491 10.47 -37.33 8.52
N THR A 492 9.53 -38.11 7.96
CA THR A 492 8.21 -37.61 7.56
C THR A 492 7.07 -38.27 8.34
N SER A 493 7.32 -38.81 9.54
CA SER A 493 6.30 -39.57 10.28
C SER A 493 5.05 -38.79 10.63
N ASP A 494 5.19 -37.47 10.71
CA ASP A 494 4.14 -36.55 11.17
C ASP A 494 3.83 -35.47 10.12
N TYR A 495 4.33 -35.59 8.89
CA TYR A 495 4.10 -34.59 7.84
C TYR A 495 2.68 -34.68 7.29
N ASP A 496 2.07 -33.53 7.02
CA ASP A 496 0.81 -33.45 6.28
C ASP A 496 1.04 -33.70 4.78
N VAL A 497 2.16 -33.23 4.23
CA VAL A 497 2.59 -33.48 2.84
C VAL A 497 4.06 -33.89 2.79
N ASP A 498 4.30 -35.14 2.38
CA ASP A 498 5.64 -35.69 2.19
C ASP A 498 6.40 -34.99 1.03
N PRO A 499 7.75 -34.89 1.08
CA PRO A 499 8.57 -34.51 -0.06
C PRO A 499 8.33 -35.43 -1.27
N LEU A 500 8.47 -34.89 -2.48
CA LEU A 500 8.32 -35.61 -3.74
C LEU A 500 9.15 -36.90 -3.79
N GLU A 501 10.41 -36.85 -3.35
CA GLU A 501 11.29 -38.01 -3.29
C GLU A 501 12.32 -37.89 -2.16
N ILE A 502 12.55 -39.00 -1.43
CA ILE A 502 13.61 -39.10 -0.42
C ILE A 502 14.71 -40.04 -0.93
N ILE A 503 15.87 -39.46 -1.24
CA ILE A 503 17.08 -40.18 -1.67
C ILE A 503 17.94 -40.49 -0.45
N THR A 504 18.14 -41.78 -0.16
CA THR A 504 18.98 -42.22 0.95
C THR A 504 20.41 -42.54 0.50
N ARG A 505 21.39 -41.95 1.19
CA ARG A 505 22.83 -42.13 0.96
C ARG A 505 23.44 -43.03 2.05
N THR A 506 24.45 -43.82 1.65
CA THR A 506 25.17 -44.78 2.51
C THR A 506 26.46 -44.23 3.06
#